data_AF-A0A953W6V0-F1
#
_entry.id   AF-A0A953W6V0-F1
#
_cell.length_a   1.000
_cell.length_b   1.000
_cell.length_c   1.000
_cell.angle_alpha   90.00
_cell.angle_beta   90.00
_cell.angle_gamma   90.00
#
_symmetry.space_group_name_H-M   'P 1'
#
loop_
_entity.id
_entity.type
_entity.pdbx_description
1 polymer ?
#
loop_
_entity_poly.entity_id
_entity_poly.type
_entity_poly.pdbx_seq_one_letter_code
_entity_poly.pdbx_strand_id
1 'polypeptide(L)'
;IAGIAKGSGMIAPDMATMLAFVFTDAALSAPILKTMLRHETEISFNSITVDGDRSTNDCVLLFATGQANVPPIPDANDPRLADFRAALSKVLADLAIQIVRDGEGATKLVTVHVEGAVNDASAKAIARTICESPLVKTAIAGEDANWGRIVMAIGRSDQPVKREMIGVRFGQLHAARNGMVADEYDEASMSAYMKGTELEISVTVGPGQGHAKMFTCDLTKRYIEINGDYRS
;
A
#
# COMPACT_ATOMS: atom_id res chain seq x y z
N ILE A 1 13.23 -9.86 -15.79
CA ILE A 1 12.04 -8.97 -15.71
C ILE A 1 12.54 -7.57 -15.42
N ALA A 2 12.11 -6.58 -16.21
CA ALA A 2 12.33 -5.16 -15.96
C ALA A 2 10.99 -4.43 -16.12
N GLY A 3 10.83 -3.25 -15.53
CA GLY A 3 9.62 -2.47 -15.71
C GLY A 3 9.85 -1.00 -15.42
N ILE A 4 8.92 -0.18 -15.91
CA ILE A 4 8.85 1.26 -15.69
C ILE A 4 7.42 1.59 -15.27
N ALA A 5 7.26 2.61 -14.42
CA ALA A 5 5.95 3.11 -14.02
C ALA A 5 5.91 4.64 -13.98
N LYS A 6 4.72 5.22 -14.16
CA LYS A 6 4.43 6.65 -14.04
C LYS A 6 3.20 6.84 -13.16
N GLY A 7 3.32 7.66 -12.14
CA GLY A 7 2.25 8.09 -11.23
C GLY A 7 2.86 8.89 -10.07
N SER A 8 2.15 9.92 -9.59
CA SER A 8 2.62 10.83 -8.52
C SER A 8 1.44 11.53 -7.83
N GLY A 9 0.45 11.97 -8.61
CA GLY A 9 -0.88 12.41 -8.17
C GLY A 9 -2.00 11.63 -8.86
N MET A 10 -3.20 11.69 -8.28
CA MET A 10 -4.39 10.92 -8.63
C MET A 10 -4.13 9.41 -8.58
N ILE A 11 -3.58 8.97 -7.44
CA ILE A 11 -3.14 7.60 -7.18
C ILE A 11 -4.01 7.03 -6.07
N ALA A 12 -4.99 6.20 -6.45
CA ALA A 12 -5.66 5.32 -5.50
C ALA A 12 -6.15 4.02 -6.16
N PRO A 13 -5.27 3.25 -6.84
CA PRO A 13 -5.70 2.29 -7.84
C PRO A 13 -6.78 1.32 -7.37
N ASP A 14 -7.87 1.35 -8.11
CA ASP A 14 -8.86 0.29 -8.31
C ASP A 14 -9.06 0.19 -9.83
N MET A 15 -7.90 0.11 -10.51
CA MET A 15 -7.66 0.52 -11.89
C MET A 15 -8.02 2.00 -12.20
N ALA A 16 -7.30 2.98 -11.58
CA ALA A 16 -6.95 4.35 -12.06
C ALA A 16 -6.27 5.28 -10.97
N THR A 17 -5.29 6.21 -11.19
CA THR A 17 -4.25 6.33 -12.26
C THR A 17 -2.89 5.75 -11.85
N MET A 18 -2.18 5.27 -12.88
CA MET A 18 -0.81 4.81 -12.94
C MET A 18 -0.64 4.12 -14.31
N LEU A 19 0.49 4.34 -14.97
CA LEU A 19 0.87 3.59 -16.17
C LEU A 19 2.11 2.77 -15.85
N ALA A 20 2.04 1.44 -15.95
CA ALA A 20 3.19 0.55 -15.79
C ALA A 20 3.37 -0.38 -17.00
N PHE A 21 4.62 -0.48 -17.45
CA PHE A 21 5.02 -1.30 -18.59
C PHE A 21 6.14 -2.23 -18.14
N VAL A 22 5.90 -3.53 -18.20
CA VAL A 22 6.77 -4.57 -17.65
C VAL A 22 7.17 -5.55 -18.76
N PHE A 23 8.44 -5.91 -18.79
CA PHE A 23 9.06 -6.67 -19.87
C PHE A 23 9.81 -7.88 -19.32
N THR A 24 9.65 -9.02 -19.99
CA THR A 24 10.37 -10.26 -19.69
C THR A 24 10.71 -11.01 -20.98
N ASP A 25 11.69 -11.90 -20.89
CA ASP A 25 12.08 -12.86 -21.93
C ASP A 25 11.43 -14.24 -21.75
N ALA A 26 10.77 -14.47 -20.62
CA ALA A 26 10.12 -15.74 -20.27
C ALA A 26 9.20 -16.31 -21.37
N ALA A 27 9.36 -17.59 -21.70
CA ALA A 27 8.52 -18.32 -22.66
C ALA A 27 7.17 -18.75 -22.06
N LEU A 28 6.33 -17.76 -21.77
CA LEU A 28 4.99 -17.94 -21.17
C LEU A 28 3.88 -17.45 -22.10
N SER A 29 2.76 -18.16 -22.08
CA SER A 29 1.59 -17.80 -22.89
C SER A 29 0.86 -16.59 -22.30
N ALA A 30 0.19 -15.81 -23.15
CA ALA A 30 -0.59 -14.64 -22.72
C ALA A 30 -1.66 -14.96 -21.65
N PRO A 31 -2.37 -16.12 -21.68
CA PRO A 31 -3.26 -16.52 -20.58
C PRO A 31 -2.55 -16.70 -19.22
N ILE A 32 -1.35 -17.31 -19.20
CA ILE A 32 -0.57 -17.49 -17.96
C ILE A 32 -0.14 -16.11 -17.42
N LEU A 33 0.43 -15.28 -18.28
CA LEU A 33 0.87 -13.92 -17.92
C LEU A 33 -0.30 -13.06 -17.42
N LYS A 34 -1.48 -13.15 -18.03
CA LYS A 34 -2.69 -12.41 -17.62
C LYS A 34 -3.20 -12.85 -16.25
N THR A 35 -3.18 -14.16 -15.94
CA THR A 35 -3.57 -14.67 -14.63
C THR A 35 -2.59 -14.20 -13.55
N MET A 36 -1.28 -14.31 -13.81
CA MET A 36 -0.25 -13.82 -12.89
C MET A 36 -0.34 -12.31 -12.67
N LEU A 37 -0.42 -11.52 -13.75
CA LEU A 37 -0.47 -10.06 -13.65
C LEU A 37 -1.67 -9.57 -12.83
N ARG A 38 -2.84 -10.21 -12.98
CA ARG A 38 -4.02 -9.87 -12.16
C ARG A 38 -3.79 -10.06 -10.67
N HIS A 39 -3.16 -11.18 -10.28
CA HIS A 39 -2.82 -11.46 -8.88
C HIS A 39 -1.79 -10.46 -8.35
N GLU A 40 -0.68 -10.27 -9.07
CA GLU A 40 0.41 -9.41 -8.60
C GLU A 40 0.01 -7.92 -8.55
N THR A 41 -0.80 -7.43 -9.50
CA THR A 41 -1.37 -6.07 -9.46
C THR A 41 -2.22 -5.85 -8.20
N GLU A 42 -2.96 -6.86 -7.74
CA GLU A 42 -3.84 -6.74 -6.57
C GLU A 42 -3.08 -6.50 -5.26
N ILE A 43 -1.89 -7.09 -5.13
CA ILE A 43 -1.01 -6.97 -3.95
C ILE A 43 0.10 -5.92 -4.09
N SER A 44 0.22 -5.28 -5.26
CA SER A 44 1.16 -4.18 -5.53
C SER A 44 0.41 -2.86 -5.78
N PHE A 45 0.07 -2.55 -7.03
CA PHE A 45 -0.54 -1.28 -7.41
C PHE A 45 -1.92 -1.03 -6.78
N ASN A 46 -2.79 -2.04 -6.67
CA ASN A 46 -4.08 -1.87 -5.97
C ASN A 46 -3.92 -1.80 -4.43
N SER A 47 -2.69 -1.82 -3.92
CA SER A 47 -2.34 -1.69 -2.51
C SER A 47 -1.52 -0.42 -2.22
N ILE A 48 -1.55 0.58 -3.12
CA ILE A 48 -0.99 1.92 -2.88
C ILE A 48 -2.07 3.01 -2.97
N THR A 49 -1.79 4.17 -2.37
CA THR A 49 -2.59 5.39 -2.53
C THR A 49 -1.75 6.62 -2.17
N VAL A 50 -1.97 7.75 -2.84
CA VAL A 50 -1.35 9.05 -2.51
C VAL A 50 -2.43 9.98 -1.96
N ASP A 51 -3.49 10.22 -2.72
CA ASP A 51 -4.53 11.20 -2.43
C ASP A 51 -5.93 10.61 -2.23
N GLY A 52 -6.14 9.35 -2.62
CA GLY A 52 -7.46 8.71 -2.61
C GLY A 52 -8.25 8.91 -3.91
N ASP A 53 -7.76 9.72 -4.85
CA ASP A 53 -8.45 10.02 -6.09
C ASP A 53 -8.18 8.99 -7.18
N ARG A 54 -9.26 8.34 -7.63
CA ARG A 54 -9.24 7.43 -8.77
C ARG A 54 -9.40 8.21 -10.06
N SER A 55 -8.64 7.82 -11.07
CA SER A 55 -8.62 8.47 -12.39
C SER A 55 -9.51 7.77 -13.42
N THR A 56 -9.18 7.97 -14.69
CA THR A 56 -9.84 7.38 -15.86
C THR A 56 -8.90 6.53 -16.73
N ASN A 57 -7.62 6.36 -16.37
CA ASN A 57 -6.57 5.91 -17.30
C ASN A 57 -5.54 4.89 -16.77
N ASP A 58 -5.86 4.03 -15.79
CA ASP A 58 -4.89 2.97 -15.39
C ASP A 58 -4.57 2.02 -16.53
N CYS A 59 -3.28 1.66 -16.61
CA CYS A 59 -2.87 0.54 -17.43
C CYS A 59 -1.62 -0.12 -16.86
N VAL A 60 -1.69 -1.43 -16.64
CA VAL A 60 -0.52 -2.28 -16.42
C VAL A 60 -0.40 -3.26 -17.58
N LEU A 61 0.70 -3.19 -18.32
CA LEU A 61 0.99 -4.07 -19.45
C LEU A 61 2.22 -4.92 -19.16
N LEU A 62 2.09 -6.24 -19.36
CA LEU A 62 3.18 -7.21 -19.25
C LEU A 62 3.47 -7.84 -20.62
N PHE A 63 4.68 -7.62 -21.11
CA PHE A 63 5.19 -8.12 -22.38
C PHE A 63 6.20 -9.24 -22.14
N ALA A 64 6.07 -10.34 -22.90
CA ALA A 64 7.02 -11.46 -22.88
C ALA A 64 7.52 -11.74 -24.30
N THR A 65 8.84 -11.73 -24.51
CA THR A 65 9.43 -11.99 -25.84
C THR A 65 9.56 -13.48 -26.17
N GLY A 66 9.48 -14.35 -25.16
CA GLY A 66 9.58 -15.80 -25.31
C GLY A 66 10.96 -16.34 -25.68
N GLN A 67 12.01 -15.54 -25.52
CA GLN A 67 13.39 -15.91 -25.85
C GLN A 67 14.07 -16.82 -24.81
N ALA A 68 13.53 -16.91 -23.60
CA ALA A 68 14.05 -17.80 -22.56
C ALA A 68 13.85 -19.28 -22.94
N ASN A 69 14.95 -20.03 -23.04
CA ASN A 69 14.93 -21.45 -23.38
C ASN A 69 14.52 -22.33 -22.18
N VAL A 70 13.22 -22.36 -21.88
CA VAL A 70 12.61 -23.16 -20.81
C VAL A 70 11.56 -24.13 -21.36
N PRO A 71 11.35 -25.31 -20.75
CA PRO A 71 10.29 -26.22 -21.17
C PRO A 71 8.90 -25.58 -21.05
N PRO A 72 7.94 -25.92 -21.93
CA PRO A 72 6.60 -25.37 -21.87
C PRO A 72 5.96 -25.46 -20.48
N ILE A 73 5.36 -24.36 -20.06
CA ILE A 73 4.52 -24.27 -18.86
C ILE A 73 3.06 -24.40 -19.30
N PRO A 74 2.31 -25.44 -18.86
CA PRO A 74 0.95 -25.70 -19.32
C PRO A 74 -0.09 -24.77 -18.68
N ASP A 75 0.11 -24.35 -17.43
CA ASP A 75 -0.88 -23.60 -16.66
C ASP A 75 -0.22 -22.60 -15.68
N ALA A 76 -1.04 -21.69 -15.13
CA ALA A 76 -0.55 -20.62 -14.27
C ALA A 76 -0.23 -21.05 -12.83
N ASN A 77 -0.65 -22.24 -12.40
CA ASN A 77 -0.39 -22.77 -11.06
C ASN A 77 0.86 -23.68 -11.01
N ASP A 78 1.48 -23.99 -12.16
CA ASP A 78 2.67 -24.82 -12.26
C ASP A 78 3.75 -24.39 -11.23
N PRO A 79 4.26 -25.31 -10.39
CA PRO A 79 5.27 -25.00 -9.37
C PRO A 79 6.56 -24.39 -9.93
N ARG A 80 6.92 -24.68 -11.19
CA ARG A 80 8.11 -24.14 -11.87
C ARG A 80 8.04 -22.62 -12.07
N LEU A 81 6.86 -22.02 -11.96
CA LEU A 81 6.67 -20.57 -11.99
C LEU A 81 6.97 -19.88 -10.65
N ALA A 82 7.35 -20.59 -9.59
CA ALA A 82 7.59 -19.99 -8.26
C ALA A 82 8.59 -18.82 -8.30
N ASP A 83 9.78 -19.03 -8.89
CA ASP A 83 10.81 -18.00 -9.00
C ASP A 83 10.37 -16.83 -9.91
N PHE A 84 9.65 -17.14 -10.99
CA PHE A 84 9.10 -16.12 -11.89
C PHE A 84 8.00 -15.27 -11.22
N ARG A 85 7.13 -15.89 -10.41
CA ARG A 85 6.17 -15.20 -9.53
C ARG A 85 6.88 -14.28 -8.56
N ALA A 86 7.86 -14.79 -7.80
CA ALA A 86 8.60 -13.99 -6.84
C ALA A 86 9.32 -12.80 -7.49
N ALA A 87 9.94 -13.01 -8.66
CA ALA A 87 10.59 -11.94 -9.43
C ALA A 87 9.59 -10.90 -9.96
N LEU A 88 8.43 -11.33 -10.47
CA LEU A 88 7.39 -10.42 -10.96
C LEU A 88 6.79 -9.60 -9.81
N SER A 89 6.45 -10.27 -8.71
CA SER A 89 5.94 -9.66 -7.48
C SER A 89 6.89 -8.59 -6.95
N LYS A 90 8.20 -8.90 -6.89
CA LYS A 90 9.24 -7.96 -6.46
C LYS A 90 9.29 -6.72 -7.35
N VAL A 91 9.30 -6.88 -8.68
CA VAL A 91 9.35 -5.74 -9.62
C VAL A 91 8.09 -4.88 -9.51
N LEU A 92 6.92 -5.49 -9.40
CA LEU A 92 5.66 -4.75 -9.32
C LEU A 92 5.48 -4.02 -7.99
N ALA A 93 5.84 -4.66 -6.87
CA ALA A 93 5.82 -4.03 -5.55
C ALA A 93 6.83 -2.87 -5.47
N ASP A 94 8.03 -3.03 -6.03
CA ASP A 94 9.05 -1.97 -6.07
C ASP A 94 8.58 -0.75 -6.88
N LEU A 95 8.03 -0.95 -8.08
CA LEU A 95 7.45 0.13 -8.89
C LEU A 95 6.26 0.82 -8.20
N ALA A 96 5.41 0.06 -7.50
CA ALA A 96 4.29 0.62 -6.74
C ALA A 96 4.78 1.48 -5.57
N ILE A 97 5.82 1.04 -4.83
CA ILE A 97 6.42 1.82 -3.75
C ILE A 97 7.13 3.07 -4.27
N GLN A 98 7.79 3.01 -5.43
CA GLN A 98 8.41 4.17 -6.08
C GLN A 98 7.37 5.28 -6.37
N ILE A 99 6.18 4.94 -6.86
CA ILE A 99 5.07 5.90 -7.07
C ILE A 99 4.67 6.60 -5.78
N VAL A 100 4.61 5.88 -4.65
CA VAL A 100 4.25 6.48 -3.36
C VAL A 100 5.36 7.40 -2.83
N ARG A 101 6.64 7.03 -3.05
CA ARG A 101 7.79 7.88 -2.71
C ARG A 101 7.84 9.16 -3.54
N ASP A 102 7.46 9.09 -4.82
CA ASP A 102 7.36 10.23 -5.75
C ASP A 102 5.96 10.89 -5.72
N GLY A 103 5.18 10.63 -4.66
CA GLY A 103 3.89 11.28 -4.43
C GLY A 103 4.02 12.80 -4.38
N GLU A 104 3.05 13.53 -4.91
CA GLU A 104 3.17 14.98 -5.11
C GLU A 104 3.39 15.76 -3.80
N GLY A 105 4.65 16.16 -3.55
CA GLY A 105 5.03 16.83 -2.31
C GLY A 105 5.12 15.91 -1.08
N ALA A 106 5.15 14.59 -1.28
CA ALA A 106 5.43 13.62 -0.23
C ALA A 106 6.85 13.82 0.36
N THR A 107 7.00 13.51 1.65
CA THR A 107 8.30 13.48 2.34
C THR A 107 8.54 12.18 3.11
N LYS A 108 7.48 11.40 3.37
CA LYS A 108 7.57 10.13 4.12
C LYS A 108 6.79 9.03 3.40
N LEU A 109 7.41 7.86 3.25
CA LEU A 109 6.73 6.61 2.87
C LEU A 109 6.15 5.96 4.13
N VAL A 110 4.92 5.47 4.03
CA VAL A 110 4.18 4.87 5.14
C VAL A 110 3.61 3.53 4.70
N THR A 111 3.95 2.47 5.42
CA THR A 111 3.35 1.14 5.27
C THR A 111 2.32 0.95 6.36
N VAL A 112 1.06 0.68 5.99
CA VAL A 112 -0.03 0.37 6.93
C VAL A 112 -0.33 -1.12 6.86
N HIS A 113 -0.20 -1.80 8.00
CA HIS A 113 -0.58 -3.19 8.19
C HIS A 113 -1.88 -3.25 9.01
N VAL A 114 -2.84 -4.05 8.56
CA VAL A 114 -4.07 -4.35 9.29
C VAL A 114 -4.18 -5.85 9.47
N GLU A 115 -4.47 -6.29 10.69
CA GLU A 115 -4.63 -7.69 11.09
C GLU A 115 -5.86 -7.86 11.99
N GLY A 116 -6.39 -9.09 12.08
CA GLY A 116 -7.52 -9.40 12.96
C GLY A 116 -8.90 -9.08 12.37
N ALA A 117 -8.97 -8.67 11.10
CA ALA A 117 -10.24 -8.38 10.41
C ALA A 117 -10.98 -9.67 10.03
N VAL A 118 -12.25 -9.58 9.64
CA VAL A 118 -13.07 -10.76 9.30
C VAL A 118 -12.57 -11.51 8.06
N ASN A 119 -11.94 -10.81 7.11
CA ASN A 119 -11.27 -11.33 5.93
C ASN A 119 -10.34 -10.24 5.33
N ASP A 120 -9.53 -10.60 4.34
CA ASP A 120 -8.53 -9.70 3.74
C ASP A 120 -9.16 -8.50 3.03
N ALA A 121 -10.35 -8.65 2.44
CA ALA A 121 -11.08 -7.53 1.83
C ALA A 121 -11.51 -6.48 2.89
N SER A 122 -11.93 -6.94 4.07
CA SER A 122 -12.26 -6.08 5.21
C SER A 122 -11.01 -5.41 5.78
N ALA A 123 -9.90 -6.15 5.91
CA ALA A 123 -8.61 -5.58 6.30
C ALA A 123 -8.14 -4.51 5.30
N LYS A 124 -8.29 -4.74 3.99
CA LYS A 124 -7.91 -3.81 2.92
C LYS A 124 -8.79 -2.56 2.92
N ALA A 125 -10.07 -2.67 3.21
CA ALA A 125 -10.96 -1.51 3.39
C ALA A 125 -10.54 -0.64 4.60
N ILE A 126 -10.16 -1.25 5.73
CA ILE A 126 -9.62 -0.54 6.90
C ILE A 126 -8.29 0.14 6.56
N ALA A 127 -7.34 -0.61 5.97
CA ALA A 127 -6.02 -0.11 5.59
C ALA A 127 -6.14 1.09 4.64
N ARG A 128 -7.00 0.98 3.62
CA ARG A 128 -7.31 2.07 2.70
C ARG A 128 -7.88 3.29 3.44
N THR A 129 -8.85 3.10 4.33
CA THR A 129 -9.47 4.20 5.08
C THR A 129 -8.48 4.95 5.97
N ILE A 130 -7.47 4.26 6.53
CA ILE A 130 -6.34 4.86 7.26
C ILE A 130 -5.43 5.61 6.28
N CYS A 131 -5.01 4.96 5.19
CA CYS A 131 -4.07 5.50 4.20
C CYS A 131 -4.59 6.75 3.49
N GLU A 132 -5.90 6.88 3.31
CA GLU A 132 -6.61 7.98 2.63
C GLU A 132 -7.18 9.02 3.63
N SER A 133 -6.87 8.92 4.93
CA SER A 133 -7.36 9.88 5.93
C SER A 133 -6.49 11.15 5.97
N PRO A 134 -7.00 12.35 5.60
CA PRO A 134 -6.20 13.58 5.63
C PRO A 134 -5.69 13.92 7.02
N LEU A 135 -6.43 13.55 8.08
CA LEU A 135 -6.00 13.72 9.46
C LEU A 135 -4.81 12.81 9.80
N VAL A 136 -4.80 11.56 9.32
CA VAL A 136 -3.66 10.65 9.50
C VAL A 136 -2.45 11.17 8.72
N LYS A 137 -2.62 11.44 7.43
CA LYS A 137 -1.55 11.94 6.55
C LYS A 137 -0.94 13.27 7.02
N THR A 138 -1.73 14.19 7.60
CA THR A 138 -1.21 15.45 8.17
C THR A 138 -0.57 15.29 9.55
N ALA A 139 -0.98 14.31 10.35
CA ALA A 139 -0.24 13.97 11.58
C ALA A 139 1.15 13.41 11.23
N ILE A 140 1.23 12.54 10.22
CA ILE A 140 2.49 11.99 9.73
C ILE A 140 3.41 13.09 9.18
N ALA A 141 2.88 14.04 8.40
CA ALA A 141 3.62 15.23 7.93
C ALA A 141 4.09 16.13 9.10
N GLY A 142 3.31 16.19 10.19
CA GLY A 142 3.65 16.92 11.41
C GLY A 142 4.51 16.15 12.40
N GLU A 143 4.96 14.94 12.05
CA GLU A 143 5.75 14.03 12.89
C GLU A 143 5.06 13.63 14.22
N ASP A 144 3.72 13.66 14.23
CA ASP A 144 2.83 13.35 15.35
C ASP A 144 2.34 11.90 15.28
N ALA A 145 2.65 11.09 16.31
CA ALA A 145 2.30 9.68 16.43
C ALA A 145 0.82 9.46 16.83
N ASN A 146 -0.09 10.13 16.13
CA ASN A 146 -1.47 10.33 16.56
C ASN A 146 -2.35 9.08 16.38
N TRP A 147 -2.19 8.10 17.28
CA TRP A 147 -2.98 6.86 17.27
C TRP A 147 -4.49 7.12 17.36
N GLY A 148 -4.92 8.21 18.01
CA GLY A 148 -6.34 8.61 18.05
C GLY A 148 -6.92 8.90 16.66
N ARG A 149 -6.15 9.51 15.75
CA ARG A 149 -6.54 9.70 14.34
C ARG A 149 -6.54 8.39 13.55
N ILE A 150 -5.68 7.43 13.88
CA ILE A 150 -5.74 6.07 13.33
C ILE A 150 -7.04 5.38 13.76
N VAL A 151 -7.38 5.40 15.05
CA VAL A 151 -8.63 4.80 15.57
C VAL A 151 -9.88 5.46 14.99
N MET A 152 -9.87 6.78 14.79
CA MET A 152 -10.93 7.49 14.08
C MET A 152 -11.07 6.98 12.64
N ALA A 153 -9.96 6.77 11.91
CA ALA A 153 -10.01 6.24 10.56
C ALA A 153 -10.49 4.78 10.50
N ILE A 154 -10.12 3.93 11.46
CA ILE A 154 -10.69 2.58 11.62
C ILE A 154 -12.21 2.67 11.82
N GLY A 155 -12.68 3.57 12.70
CA GLY A 155 -14.11 3.77 12.96
C GLY A 155 -14.91 4.27 11.74
N ARG A 156 -14.24 4.90 10.76
CA ARG A 156 -14.82 5.40 9.51
C ARG A 156 -14.88 4.33 8.39
N SER A 157 -14.25 3.17 8.55
CA SER A 157 -14.14 2.19 7.46
C SER A 157 -15.41 1.35 7.23
N ASP A 158 -16.44 1.53 8.06
CA ASP A 158 -17.68 0.74 8.09
C ASP A 158 -17.45 -0.79 8.10
N GLN A 159 -16.34 -1.24 8.67
CA GLN A 159 -15.97 -2.66 8.78
C GLN A 159 -16.24 -3.22 10.18
N PRO A 160 -16.49 -4.54 10.31
CA PRO A 160 -16.62 -5.19 11.62
C PRO A 160 -15.29 -5.15 12.39
N VAL A 161 -15.26 -4.39 13.49
CA VAL A 161 -14.10 -4.26 14.38
C VAL A 161 -14.51 -4.41 15.84
N LYS A 162 -13.61 -4.91 16.69
CA LYS A 162 -13.80 -5.03 18.14
C LYS A 162 -13.00 -3.93 18.84
N ARG A 163 -13.69 -2.93 19.39
CA ARG A 163 -13.06 -1.73 19.99
C ARG A 163 -12.09 -2.09 21.10
N GLU A 164 -12.48 -3.04 21.94
CA GLU A 164 -11.72 -3.64 23.04
C GLU A 164 -10.52 -4.50 22.61
N MET A 165 -10.34 -4.73 21.31
CA MET A 165 -9.19 -5.43 20.72
C MET A 165 -8.34 -4.51 19.82
N ILE A 166 -8.66 -3.22 19.72
CA ILE A 166 -7.89 -2.31 18.86
C ILE A 166 -6.48 -2.15 19.42
N GLY A 167 -5.48 -2.47 18.61
CA GLY A 167 -4.08 -2.19 18.85
C GLY A 167 -3.52 -1.28 17.76
N VAL A 168 -2.64 -0.35 18.12
CA VAL A 168 -1.94 0.53 17.18
C VAL A 168 -0.46 0.58 17.56
N ARG A 169 0.42 0.36 16.58
CA ARG A 169 1.87 0.42 16.72
C ARG A 169 2.48 1.34 15.68
N PHE A 170 3.55 2.03 16.05
CA PHE A 170 4.43 2.77 15.14
C PHE A 170 5.79 2.08 15.14
N GLY A 171 6.10 1.39 14.04
CA GLY A 171 7.17 0.40 14.00
C GLY A 171 7.00 -0.64 15.11
N GLN A 172 7.99 -0.75 15.99
CA GLN A 172 7.91 -1.66 17.13
C GLN A 172 7.20 -1.09 18.37
N LEU A 173 7.02 0.23 18.45
CA LEU A 173 6.47 0.92 19.62
C LEU A 173 4.94 0.76 19.67
N HIS A 174 4.39 0.44 20.84
CA HIS A 174 2.95 0.31 21.04
C HIS A 174 2.34 1.63 21.49
N ALA A 175 1.42 2.18 20.70
CA ALA A 175 0.66 3.36 21.08
C ALA A 175 -0.65 2.99 21.80
N ALA A 176 -1.30 1.93 21.31
CA ALA A 176 -2.52 1.39 21.91
C ALA A 176 -2.50 -0.15 21.93
N ARG A 177 -3.11 -0.72 22.97
CA ARG A 177 -3.40 -2.16 23.12
C ARG A 177 -4.80 -2.32 23.72
N ASN A 178 -5.55 -3.32 23.29
CA ASN A 178 -6.88 -3.67 23.86
C ASN A 178 -7.86 -2.49 23.94
N GLY A 179 -7.85 -1.59 22.95
CA GLY A 179 -8.70 -0.40 22.89
C GLY A 179 -8.26 0.78 23.78
N MET A 180 -7.16 0.65 24.50
CA MET A 180 -6.63 1.64 25.44
C MET A 180 -5.20 2.08 25.05
N VAL A 181 -4.71 3.16 25.65
CA VAL A 181 -3.28 3.54 25.59
C VAL A 181 -2.45 2.38 26.14
N ALA A 182 -1.30 2.09 25.51
CA ALA A 182 -0.39 1.06 25.99
C ALA A 182 0.32 1.49 27.29
N ASP A 183 0.54 0.57 28.24
CA ASP A 183 1.23 0.87 29.50
C ASP A 183 2.67 1.32 29.28
N GLU A 184 3.30 0.85 28.20
CA GLU A 184 4.65 1.20 27.76
C GLU A 184 4.72 2.44 26.84
N TYR A 185 3.66 3.26 26.78
CA TYR A 185 3.63 4.46 25.93
C TYR A 185 4.70 5.49 26.34
N ASP A 186 5.57 5.85 25.39
CA ASP A 186 6.53 6.96 25.54
C ASP A 186 6.44 7.93 24.35
N GLU A 187 5.98 9.14 24.64
CA GLU A 187 5.83 10.24 23.69
C GLU A 187 7.16 10.60 23.01
N ALA A 188 8.28 10.53 23.73
CA ALA A 188 9.58 10.91 23.20
C ALA A 188 10.09 9.91 22.15
N SER A 189 9.99 8.61 22.43
CA SER A 189 10.32 7.54 21.48
C SER A 189 9.39 7.54 20.27
N MET A 190 8.09 7.78 20.47
CA MET A 190 7.11 7.91 19.39
C MET A 190 7.45 9.09 18.47
N SER A 191 7.66 10.28 19.03
CA SER A 191 8.08 11.48 18.29
C SER A 191 9.43 11.29 17.57
N ALA A 192 10.36 10.54 18.17
CA ALA A 192 11.64 10.22 17.54
C ALA A 192 11.48 9.26 16.35
N TYR A 193 10.58 8.28 16.45
CA TYR A 193 10.27 7.35 15.35
C TYR A 193 9.61 8.07 14.17
N MET A 194 8.63 8.94 14.43
CA MET A 194 7.89 9.68 13.40
C MET A 194 8.75 10.64 12.55
N LYS A 195 9.98 10.95 12.99
CA LYS A 195 10.98 11.69 12.21
C LYS A 195 11.56 10.90 11.04
N GLY A 196 11.39 9.58 11.03
CA GLY A 196 11.78 8.74 9.89
C GLY A 196 11.13 9.16 8.57
N THR A 197 11.82 8.86 7.47
CA THR A 197 11.29 8.98 6.10
C THR A 197 10.55 7.72 5.65
N GLU A 198 10.68 6.63 6.40
CA GLU A 198 10.00 5.36 6.16
C GLU A 198 9.38 4.89 7.48
N LEU A 199 8.06 4.80 7.50
CA LEU A 199 7.27 4.52 8.68
C LEU A 199 6.40 3.27 8.47
N GLU A 200 6.19 2.52 9.53
CA GLU A 200 5.29 1.38 9.58
C GLU A 200 4.22 1.65 10.65
N ILE A 201 2.96 1.47 10.29
CA ILE A 201 1.82 1.59 11.20
C ILE A 201 1.10 0.25 11.20
N SER A 202 1.17 -0.46 12.32
CA SER A 202 0.59 -1.80 12.45
C SER A 202 -0.64 -1.77 13.36
N VAL A 203 -1.77 -2.26 12.85
CA VAL A 203 -3.09 -2.16 13.47
C VAL A 203 -3.73 -3.53 13.62
N THR A 204 -4.16 -3.86 14.84
CA THR A 204 -5.02 -5.02 15.11
C THR A 204 -6.45 -4.53 15.33
N VAL A 205 -7.45 -5.16 14.70
CA VAL A 205 -8.86 -4.72 14.80
C VAL A 205 -9.83 -5.76 15.38
N GLY A 206 -9.35 -6.96 15.68
CA GLY A 206 -10.20 -8.06 16.15
C GLY A 206 -9.50 -9.42 16.17
N PRO A 207 -10.25 -10.52 16.30
CA PRO A 207 -9.74 -11.89 16.39
C PRO A 207 -9.79 -12.66 15.07
N GLY A 208 -10.16 -12.02 13.95
CA GLY A 208 -10.28 -12.67 12.66
C GLY A 208 -8.93 -13.01 12.02
N GLN A 209 -8.95 -13.63 10.84
CA GLN A 209 -7.74 -14.02 10.10
C GLN A 209 -7.47 -13.08 8.91
N GLY A 210 -8.31 -12.07 8.71
CA GLY A 210 -8.18 -11.09 7.66
C GLY A 210 -7.00 -10.16 7.90
N HIS A 211 -6.17 -10.01 6.88
CA HIS A 211 -4.98 -9.17 6.90
C HIS A 211 -4.82 -8.38 5.60
N ALA A 212 -4.18 -7.22 5.68
CA ALA A 212 -3.84 -6.40 4.52
C ALA A 212 -2.60 -5.55 4.80
N LYS A 213 -1.89 -5.22 3.73
CA LYS A 213 -0.79 -4.27 3.71
C LYS A 213 -1.04 -3.26 2.61
N MET A 214 -0.98 -1.96 2.92
CA MET A 214 -1.07 -0.89 1.95
C MET A 214 0.03 0.15 2.17
N PHE A 215 0.38 0.88 1.12
CA PHE A 215 1.37 1.96 1.18
C PHE A 215 0.71 3.31 0.89
N THR A 216 1.12 4.33 1.63
CA THR A 216 0.72 5.74 1.42
C THR A 216 1.88 6.66 1.74
N CYS A 217 1.70 7.95 1.48
CA CYS A 217 2.60 9.00 1.92
C CYS A 217 1.94 9.89 2.98
N ASP A 218 2.66 10.90 3.44
CA ASP A 218 2.13 12.03 4.20
C ASP A 218 1.30 13.00 3.33
N LEU A 219 0.71 14.04 3.94
CA LEU A 219 0.00 15.13 3.23
C LEU A 219 0.60 16.46 3.67
N THR A 220 1.33 17.10 2.75
CA THR A 220 2.11 18.31 3.03
C THR A 220 1.49 19.56 2.39
N LYS A 221 2.03 20.73 2.75
CA LYS A 221 1.72 21.99 2.05
C LYS A 221 2.12 21.93 0.57
N ARG A 222 3.17 21.17 0.23
CA ARG A 222 3.70 21.09 -1.14
C ARG A 222 2.72 20.41 -2.10
N TYR A 223 1.91 19.44 -1.62
CA TYR A 223 0.81 18.87 -2.40
C TYR A 223 -0.20 19.96 -2.84
N ILE A 224 -0.54 20.86 -1.92
CA ILE A 224 -1.48 21.98 -2.15
C ILE A 224 -0.87 23.02 -3.11
N GLU A 225 0.41 23.35 -2.95
CA GLU A 225 1.12 24.24 -3.90
C GLU A 225 1.12 23.65 -5.32
N ILE A 226 1.48 22.37 -5.48
CA ILE A 226 1.53 21.70 -6.78
C ILE A 226 0.15 21.69 -7.45
N ASN A 227 -0.90 21.31 -6.72
CA ASN A 227 -2.24 21.12 -7.30
C ASN A 227 -3.09 22.40 -7.35
N GLY A 228 -2.81 23.38 -6.49
CA GLY A 228 -3.46 24.69 -6.49
C GLY A 228 -2.96 25.61 -7.60
N ASP A 229 -1.65 25.60 -7.85
CA ASP A 229 -1.01 26.50 -8.82
C ASP A 229 -0.81 25.88 -10.22
N TYR A 230 -1.20 24.61 -10.44
CA TYR A 230 -0.95 23.88 -11.69
C TYR A 230 -1.57 24.51 -12.96
N ARG A 231 -2.49 25.47 -12.82
CA ARG A 231 -3.19 26.16 -13.91
C ARG A 231 -3.11 27.69 -13.82
N SER A 232 -2.20 28.20 -12.98
CA SER A 232 -2.00 29.62 -12.67
C SER A 232 -0.89 30.26 -13.51
#